data_AF-A0A7G8ENI6-F1
#
_entry.id   AF-A0A7G8ENI6-F1
#
_cell.length_a   1.000
_cell.length_b   1.000
_cell.length_c   1.000
_cell.angle_alpha   90.00
_cell.angle_beta   90.00
_cell.angle_gamma   90.00
#
_symmetry.space_group_name_H-M   'P 1'
#
loop_
_entity.id
_entity.type
_entity.pdbx_description
1 polymer ?
#
loop_
_entity_poly.entity_id
_entity_poly.type
_entity_poly.pdbx_seq_one_letter_code
_entity_poly.pdbx_strand_id
1 'polypeptide(L)' 'MRTNIVIDDALMKQAMQASGARSKREAVELGLRTLVKLQQQGKIRSFRGQLRWDGDLDAQRLDAQTEATEQQP' A
#
# COMPACT_ATOMS: atom_id res chain seq x y z
N MET A 1 7.64 -8.86 22.82
CA MET A 1 7.47 -10.29 23.16
C MET A 1 8.51 -11.10 22.41
N ARG A 2 9.19 -12.06 23.06
CA ARG A 2 10.15 -12.95 22.39
C ARG A 2 9.49 -14.32 22.20
N THR A 3 9.42 -14.77 20.97
CA THR A 3 8.75 -16.02 20.60
C THR A 3 9.66 -16.83 19.69
N ASN A 4 9.72 -18.14 19.89
CA ASN A 4 10.42 -19.05 18.99
C ASN A 4 9.42 -19.62 17.99
N ILE A 5 9.65 -19.38 16.70
CA ILE A 5 8.81 -19.85 15.59
C ILE A 5 9.70 -20.37 14.47
N VAL A 6 9.23 -21.42 13.79
CA VAL A 6 9.92 -21.98 12.61
C VAL A 6 9.43 -21.24 11.38
N ILE A 7 10.36 -20.68 10.61
CA ILE A 7 10.09 -19.97 9.35
C ILE A 7 11.02 -20.53 8.29
N ASP A 8 10.51 -20.71 7.08
CA ASP A 8 11.31 -21.07 5.92
C ASP A 8 12.40 -20.02 5.63
N ASP A 9 13.64 -20.47 5.46
CA ASP A 9 14.80 -19.59 5.27
C ASP A 9 14.78 -18.86 3.92
N ALA A 10 14.26 -19.49 2.86
CA ALA A 10 14.11 -18.86 1.56
C ALA A 10 13.08 -17.74 1.62
N LEU A 11 11.95 -17.98 2.30
CA LEU A 11 10.94 -16.94 2.55
C LEU A 11 11.51 -15.77 3.35
N MET A 12 12.27 -16.03 4.41
CA MET A 12 12.89 -14.97 5.22
C MET A 12 13.87 -14.14 4.39
N LYS A 13 14.66 -14.80 3.52
CA LYS A 13 15.61 -14.12 2.63
C LYS A 13 14.89 -13.22 1.63
N GLN A 14 13.83 -13.71 1.01
CA GLN A 14 12.99 -12.91 0.11
C GLN A 14 12.36 -11.72 0.84
N ALA A 15 11.83 -11.93 2.05
CA ALA A 15 11.24 -10.88 2.85
C ALA A 15 12.27 -9.79 3.20
N MET A 16 13.46 -10.18 3.66
CA MET A 16 14.54 -9.23 3.97
C MET A 16 15.02 -8.45 2.74
N GLN A 17 15.12 -9.10 1.58
CA GLN A 17 15.48 -8.45 0.31
C GLN A 17 14.41 -7.46 -0.14
N ALA A 18 13.13 -7.85 -0.09
CA ALA A 18 12.01 -7.01 -0.51
C ALA A 18 11.78 -5.83 0.44
N SER A 19 11.98 -6.02 1.75
CA SER A 19 11.77 -4.98 2.75
C SER A 19 13.00 -4.12 3.06
N GLY A 20 14.19 -4.52 2.60
CA GLY A 20 15.46 -3.88 2.95
C GLY A 20 15.83 -4.00 4.44
N ALA A 21 15.25 -4.98 5.16
CA ALA A 21 15.45 -5.11 6.60
C ALA A 21 16.85 -5.62 6.93
N ARG A 22 17.44 -5.07 8.00
CA ARG A 22 18.79 -5.43 8.45
C ARG A 22 18.80 -6.69 9.31
N SER A 23 17.65 -7.07 9.87
CA SER A 23 17.53 -8.23 10.75
C SER A 23 16.26 -9.04 10.50
N LYS A 24 16.30 -10.34 10.82
CA LYS A 24 15.13 -11.24 10.74
C LYS A 24 13.96 -10.70 11.59
N ARG A 25 14.23 -10.13 12.77
CA ARG A 25 13.21 -9.54 13.65
C ARG A 25 12.50 -8.36 12.99
N GLU A 26 13.26 -7.47 12.37
CA GLU A 26 12.74 -6.28 11.69
C GLU A 26 11.89 -6.67 10.48
N ALA A 27 12.35 -7.64 9.67
CA ALA A 27 11.57 -8.15 8.55
C ALA A 27 10.20 -8.73 8.99
N VAL A 28 10.19 -9.50 10.07
CA VAL A 28 8.96 -10.05 10.65
C VAL A 28 8.04 -8.93 11.17
N GLU A 29 8.58 -7.94 11.87
CA GLU A 29 7.79 -6.83 12.39
C GLU A 29 7.18 -5.97 11.28
N LEU A 30 7.96 -5.68 10.22
CA LEU A 30 7.47 -5.00 9.02
C LEU A 30 6.37 -5.80 8.31
N GLY A 31 6.56 -7.12 8.19
CA GLY A 31 5.57 -8.02 7.60
C GLY A 31 4.24 -8.00 8.36
N LEU A 32 4.28 -8.14 9.70
CA LEU A 32 3.09 -8.10 10.55
C LEU A 32 2.37 -6.75 10.49
N ARG A 33 3.12 -5.64 10.52
CA ARG A 33 2.55 -4.29 10.39
C ARG A 33 1.88 -4.09 9.05
N THR A 34 2.48 -4.60 7.99
CA THR A 34 1.94 -4.52 6.62
C THR A 34 0.65 -5.32 6.50
N LEU A 35 0.60 -6.54 7.05
CA LEU A 35 -0.60 -7.37 7.07
C LEU A 35 -1.77 -6.67 7.74
N VAL A 36 -1.53 -6.05 8.90
CA VAL A 36 -2.54 -5.27 9.63
C VAL A 36 -3.03 -4.07 8.79
N LYS A 37 -2.11 -3.33 8.16
CA LYS A 37 -2.45 -2.20 7.30
C LYS A 37 -3.28 -2.63 6.08
N LEU A 38 -2.93 -3.74 5.43
CA LEU A 38 -3.66 -4.29 4.30
C LEU A 38 -5.09 -4.67 4.69
N GLN A 39 -5.31 -5.27 5.86
CA GLN A 39 -6.66 -5.56 6.32
C GLN A 39 -7.48 -4.33 6.66
N GLN A 40 -6.86 -3.28 7.21
CA GLN A 40 -7.55 -2.01 7.40
C GLN A 40 -7.97 -1.37 6.07
N GLN A 41 -7.09 -1.40 5.06
CA GLN A 41 -7.42 -0.94 3.70
C GLN A 41 -8.49 -1.82 3.05
N GLY A 42 -8.53 -3.12 3.34
CA GLY A 42 -9.59 -4.03 2.92
C GLY A 42 -10.98 -3.59 3.41
N LYS A 43 -11.08 -3.02 4.62
CA LYS A 43 -12.35 -2.45 5.12
C LYS A 43 -12.83 -1.25 4.30
N ILE A 44 -11.92 -0.49 3.68
CA ILE A 44 -12.33 0.58 2.76
C ILE A 44 -13.05 -0.02 1.54
N ARG A 45 -12.66 -1.23 1.11
CA ARG A 45 -13.33 -1.92 0.00
C ARG A 45 -14.77 -2.30 0.31
N SER A 46 -15.17 -2.48 1.57
CA SER A 46 -16.58 -2.75 1.92
C SER A 46 -17.49 -1.54 1.74
N PHE A 47 -16.93 -0.33 1.67
CA PHE A 47 -17.69 0.89 1.38
C PHE A 47 -17.89 1.14 -0.13
N ARG A 48 -17.36 0.28 -1.01
CA ARG A 48 -17.62 0.37 -2.46
C ARG A 48 -19.10 0.21 -2.74
N GLY A 49 -19.70 1.19 -3.44
CA GLY A 49 -21.13 1.22 -3.77
C GLY A 49 -22.05 1.69 -2.64
N GLN A 50 -21.53 1.93 -1.43
CA GLN A 50 -22.30 2.47 -0.30
C GLN A 50 -22.12 3.98 -0.12
N LEU A 51 -20.94 4.48 -0.45
CA LEU A 51 -20.65 5.91 -0.40
C LEU A 51 -21.18 6.59 -1.67
N ARG A 52 -22.11 7.53 -1.48
CA ARG A 52 -22.57 8.41 -2.55
C ARG A 52 -21.43 9.36 -2.89
N TRP A 53 -20.90 9.24 -4.08
CA TRP A 53 -19.83 10.10 -4.56
C TRP A 53 -20.46 11.36 -5.17
N ASP A 54 -20.35 12.49 -4.47
CA ASP A 54 -20.71 13.82 -4.97
C ASP A 54 -19.46 14.48 -5.54
N GLY A 55 -19.20 14.25 -6.82
CA GLY A 55 -18.13 14.87 -7.58
C GLY A 55 -18.47 14.88 -9.06
N ASP A 56 -18.04 15.91 -9.78
CA ASP A 56 -18.14 15.97 -11.24
C ASP A 56 -16.82 15.43 -11.83
N LEU A 57 -16.87 14.26 -12.47
CA LEU A 57 -15.70 13.61 -13.07
C LEU A 57 -15.16 14.41 -14.25
N ASP A 58 -16.04 15.12 -14.95
CA ASP A 58 -15.67 15.82 -16.17
C ASP A 58 -14.94 17.11 -15.82
N ALA A 59 -15.40 17.84 -14.80
CA ALA A 59 -14.68 19.00 -14.26
C ALA A 59 -13.25 18.64 -13.79
N GLN A 60 -13.07 17.52 -13.09
CA GLN A 60 -11.74 17.09 -12.59
C GLN A 60 -10.78 16.65 -13.70
N ARG A 61 -11.30 16.28 -14.88
CA ARG A 61 -10.49 15.86 -16.03
C ARG A 61 -10.11 17.01 -16.96
N LEU A 62 -10.90 18.09 -16.97
CA LEU A 62 -10.58 19.28 -17.75
C LEU A 62 -9.40 20.07 -17.14
N ASP A 63 -9.28 20.12 -15.82
CA ASP A 63 -8.15 20.80 -15.15
C ASP A 63 -6.79 20.18 -15.53
N ALA A 64 -6.73 18.88 -15.78
CA ALA A 64 -5.51 18.18 -16.19
C ALA A 64 -5.11 18.41 -17.68
N GLN A 65 -6.02 18.89 -18.52
CA GLN A 65 -5.73 19.15 -19.95
C GLN A 65 -5.23 20.57 -20.20
N THR A 66 -5.55 21.51 -19.31
CA THR A 66 -5.11 22.91 -19.43
C THR A 66 -3.61 23.05 -19.16
N GLU A 67 -3.04 22.30 -18.21
CA GLU A 67 -1.61 22.34 -17.89
C GLU A 67 -0.72 21.70 -18.98
N ALA A 68 -1.24 20.76 -19.77
CA ALA A 68 -0.49 20.10 -20.84
C ALA A 68 -0.27 20.99 -22.08
N THR A 69 -0.98 22.13 -22.18
CA THR A 69 -0.92 23.02 -23.34
C THR A 69 0.00 24.24 -23.12
N GLU A 70 0.40 24.55 -21.89
CA GLU A 70 1.26 25.71 -21.56
C GLU A 70 2.78 25.40 -21.53
N GLN A 71 3.20 24.15 -21.75
CA GLN A 71 4.61 23.78 -21.84
C GLN A 71 5.01 23.34 -23.25
N GLN A 72 4.94 24.25 -24.21
CA GLN A 72 5.78 24.18 -25.42
C GLN A 72 6.19 25.60 -25.82
N PRO A 73 7.50 25.84 -26.08
CA PRO A 73 8.03 27.16 -26.43
C PRO A 73 7.56 27.65 -27.80
#